data_AF-A0A1F9NN50-F1
#
_entry.id   AF-A0A1F9NN50-F1
#
_cell.length_a   1.000
_cell.length_b   1.000
_cell.length_c   1.000
_cell.angle_alpha   90.00
_cell.angle_beta   90.00
_cell.angle_gamma   90.00
#
_symmetry.space_group_name_H-M   'P 1'
#
loop_
_entity.id
_entity.type
_entity.pdbx_description
1 polymer ?
#
loop_
_entity_poly.entity_id
_entity_poly.type
_entity_poly.pdbx_seq_one_letter_code
_entity_poly.pdbx_strand_id
1 'polypeptide(L)'
;MDETTVQVLEEPGRSPSTKSYMWVCRGGIPDKPALHYHYTPSRSSQVAAALLADHKGVVQTDGYAGYDFLAVKKDIFHAGCWAHARRKFAEAVKGAGKEKKPGSVDVALGYIRRIYEIETEGKRLGYSAVQFVELRQRKAKPILDDFFKWLSKKSLQVVPKSLLGIL
;
A
#
# COMPACT_ATOMS: atom_id res chain seq x y z
N MET A 1 1.00 -7.29 -4.30
CA MET A 1 1.44 -7.03 -5.67
C MET A 1 1.89 -5.59 -5.73
N ASP A 2 2.99 -5.32 -6.43
CA ASP A 2 3.53 -3.98 -6.63
C ASP A 2 4.27 -3.96 -7.97
N GLU A 3 4.44 -2.78 -8.55
CA GLU A 3 5.11 -2.59 -9.82
C GLU A 3 6.19 -1.52 -9.71
N THR A 4 7.40 -1.88 -10.15
CA THR A 4 8.56 -1.00 -10.11
C THR A 4 8.91 -0.57 -11.53
N THR A 5 9.14 0.74 -11.71
CA THR A 5 9.65 1.26 -12.98
C THR A 5 11.10 0.82 -13.18
N VAL A 6 11.39 0.30 -14.36
CA VAL A 6 12.74 -0.09 -14.81
C VAL A 6 13.04 0.55 -16.16
N GLN A 7 14.33 0.66 -16.47
CA GLN A 7 14.85 1.01 -17.78
C GLN A 7 15.70 -0.16 -18.26
N VAL A 8 15.50 -0.56 -19.52
CA VAL A 8 16.17 -1.73 -20.10
C VAL A 8 17.08 -1.25 -21.22
N LEU A 9 18.38 -1.52 -21.10
CA LEU A 9 19.39 -0.98 -22.01
C LEU A 9 19.23 -1.48 -23.45
N GLU A 10 18.85 -2.75 -23.63
CA GLU A 10 18.74 -3.39 -24.94
C GLU A 10 17.33 -3.97 -25.15
N GLU A 11 16.30 -3.13 -24.98
CA GLU A 11 14.91 -3.53 -25.26
C GLU A 11 14.62 -3.46 -26.76
N PRO A 12 14.21 -4.55 -27.43
CA PRO A 12 13.95 -4.54 -28.87
C PRO A 12 12.91 -3.48 -29.26
N GLY A 13 13.29 -2.59 -30.17
CA GLY A 13 12.41 -1.54 -30.70
C GLY A 13 12.10 -0.40 -29.73
N ARG A 14 12.80 -0.28 -28.58
CA ARG A 14 12.56 0.75 -27.57
C ARG A 14 13.87 1.39 -27.11
N SER A 15 13.81 2.69 -26.80
CA SER A 15 14.96 3.45 -26.33
C SER A 15 15.32 3.08 -24.88
N PRO A 16 16.62 3.04 -24.50
CA PRO A 16 17.05 2.74 -23.13
C PRO A 16 16.45 3.64 -22.04
N SER A 17 16.06 4.87 -22.39
CA SER A 17 15.44 5.82 -21.45
C SER A 17 13.94 5.58 -21.25
N THR A 18 13.33 4.70 -22.05
CA THR A 18 11.90 4.40 -22.00
C THR A 18 11.57 3.61 -20.74
N LYS A 19 10.46 3.97 -20.09
CA LYS A 19 9.98 3.24 -18.91
C LYS A 19 9.38 1.90 -19.32
N SER A 20 9.82 0.87 -18.62
CA SER A 20 9.21 -0.45 -18.58
C SER A 20 8.96 -0.83 -17.11
N TYR A 21 8.33 -1.97 -16.85
CA TYR A 21 7.83 -2.29 -15.53
C TYR A 21 8.17 -3.73 -15.14
N MET A 22 8.63 -3.89 -13.90
CA MET A 22 8.72 -5.19 -13.25
C MET A 22 7.59 -5.31 -12.25
N TRP A 23 6.66 -6.21 -12.52
CA TRP A 23 5.56 -6.55 -11.63
C TRP A 23 6.00 -7.68 -10.70
N VAL A 24 5.80 -7.50 -9.40
CA VAL A 24 6.17 -8.50 -8.40
C VAL A 24 4.94 -8.93 -7.63
N CYS A 25 4.60 -10.20 -7.77
CA CYS A 25 3.53 -10.85 -7.03
C CYS A 25 4.15 -11.79 -5.99
N ARG A 26 3.85 -11.53 -4.71
CA ARG A 26 4.12 -12.49 -3.63
C ARG A 26 2.84 -13.25 -3.32
N GLY A 27 2.91 -14.57 -3.37
CA GLY A 27 1.80 -15.47 -3.06
C GLY A 27 2.31 -16.80 -2.49
N GLY A 28 1.54 -17.86 -2.69
CA GLY A 28 1.83 -19.19 -2.15
C GLY A 28 1.27 -19.42 -0.76
N ILE A 29 1.48 -20.62 -0.23
CA ILE A 29 1.06 -20.98 1.14
C ILE A 29 2.00 -20.35 2.18
N PRO A 30 1.55 -20.10 3.43
CA PRO A 30 2.35 -19.40 4.43
C PRO A 30 3.78 -19.95 4.63
N ASP A 31 3.95 -21.27 4.59
CA ASP A 31 5.24 -21.94 4.81
C ASP A 31 6.09 -22.06 3.54
N LYS A 32 5.51 -21.77 2.37
CA LYS A 32 6.19 -21.86 1.06
C LYS A 32 5.77 -20.67 0.20
N PRO A 33 6.24 -19.45 0.53
CA PRO A 33 5.95 -18.28 -0.26
C PRO A 33 6.63 -18.39 -1.63
N ALA A 34 5.95 -17.92 -2.66
CA ALA A 34 6.49 -17.78 -4.01
C ALA A 34 6.51 -16.31 -4.43
N LEU A 35 7.54 -15.94 -5.20
CA LEU A 35 7.65 -14.65 -5.85
C LEU A 35 7.57 -14.87 -7.36
N HIS A 36 6.61 -14.22 -7.99
CA HIS A 36 6.48 -14.17 -9.44
C HIS A 36 6.92 -12.78 -9.92
N TYR A 37 7.98 -12.77 -10.73
CA TYR A 37 8.49 -11.58 -11.40
C TYR A 37 7.99 -11.59 -12.84
N HIS A 38 7.25 -10.54 -13.22
CA HIS A 38 6.72 -10.40 -14.56
C HIS A 38 7.14 -9.06 -15.14
N TYR A 39 8.02 -9.12 -16.13
CA TYR A 39 8.44 -7.95 -16.89
C TYR A 39 7.43 -7.64 -17.99
N THR A 40 7.12 -6.35 -18.17
CA THR A 40 6.37 -5.85 -19.32
C THR A 40 6.66 -4.36 -19.57
N PRO A 41 6.61 -3.89 -20.81
CA PRO A 41 6.69 -2.45 -21.12
C PRO A 41 5.46 -1.65 -20.65
N SER A 42 4.39 -2.33 -20.19
CA SER A 42 3.12 -1.70 -19.80
C SER A 42 2.89 -1.68 -18.29
N ARG A 43 2.38 -0.55 -17.79
CA ARG A 43 1.83 -0.43 -16.42
C ARG A 43 0.31 -0.56 -16.36
N SER A 44 -0.32 -0.99 -17.44
CA SER A 44 -1.78 -0.90 -17.55
C SER A 44 -2.50 -1.87 -16.60
N SER A 45 -3.73 -1.52 -16.23
CA SER A 45 -4.58 -2.36 -15.38
C SER A 45 -4.84 -3.74 -15.99
N GLN A 46 -4.79 -3.88 -17.32
CA GLN A 46 -4.91 -5.17 -18.00
C GLN A 46 -3.79 -6.14 -17.64
N VAL A 47 -2.56 -5.64 -17.39
CA VAL A 47 -1.46 -6.49 -16.91
C VAL A 47 -1.78 -7.03 -15.52
N ALA A 48 -2.21 -6.16 -14.61
CA ALA A 48 -2.61 -6.57 -13.26
C ALA A 48 -3.77 -7.57 -13.29
N ALA A 49 -4.77 -7.34 -14.14
CA ALA A 49 -5.91 -8.23 -14.32
C ALA A 49 -5.47 -9.61 -14.85
N ALA A 50 -4.55 -9.66 -15.82
CA ALA A 50 -4.02 -10.90 -16.37
C ALA A 50 -3.18 -11.68 -15.34
N LEU A 51 -2.34 -10.99 -14.56
CA LEU A 51 -1.53 -11.62 -13.51
C LEU A 51 -2.37 -12.17 -12.36
N LEU A 52 -3.51 -11.54 -12.06
CA LEU A 52 -4.44 -12.01 -11.04
C LEU A 52 -5.42 -13.05 -11.57
N ALA A 53 -5.72 -13.07 -12.87
CA ALA A 53 -6.61 -14.05 -13.54
C ALA A 53 -7.83 -14.41 -12.67
N ASP A 54 -7.91 -15.69 -12.27
CA ASP A 54 -8.98 -16.29 -11.47
C ASP A 54 -8.68 -16.33 -9.96
N HIS A 55 -7.71 -15.54 -9.49
CA HIS A 55 -7.36 -15.47 -8.08
C HIS A 55 -8.55 -15.05 -7.22
N LYS A 56 -8.67 -15.72 -6.07
CA LYS A 56 -9.68 -15.44 -5.04
C LYS A 56 -9.01 -15.22 -3.70
N GLY A 57 -9.57 -14.32 -2.90
CA GLY A 57 -9.06 -13.98 -1.58
C GLY A 57 -8.49 -12.58 -1.50
N VAL A 58 -7.44 -12.40 -0.69
CA VAL A 58 -6.90 -11.06 -0.39
C VAL A 58 -5.83 -10.66 -1.40
N VAL A 59 -6.05 -9.52 -2.07
CA VAL A 59 -5.03 -8.88 -2.90
C VAL A 59 -4.60 -7.59 -2.22
N GLN A 60 -3.34 -7.52 -1.81
CA GLN A 60 -2.75 -6.30 -1.26
C GLN A 60 -1.99 -5.54 -2.34
N THR A 61 -2.34 -4.27 -2.56
CA THR A 61 -1.65 -3.36 -3.50
C THR A 61 -1.42 -2.00 -2.86
N ASP A 62 -0.76 -1.09 -3.58
CA ASP A 62 -0.76 0.32 -3.23
C ASP A 62 -2.09 1.01 -3.66
N GLY A 63 -2.11 2.34 -3.61
CA GLY A 63 -3.26 3.16 -4.04
C GLY A 63 -3.21 3.56 -5.52
N TYR A 64 -2.54 2.80 -6.40
CA TYR A 64 -2.56 3.06 -7.83
C TYR A 64 -3.92 2.73 -8.44
N ALA A 65 -4.52 3.70 -9.14
CA ALA A 65 -5.82 3.55 -9.80
C ALA A 65 -5.91 2.38 -10.80
N GLY A 66 -4.77 1.87 -11.28
CA GLY A 66 -4.73 0.66 -12.10
C GLY A 66 -5.25 -0.59 -11.38
N TYR A 67 -5.40 -0.55 -10.06
CA TYR A 67 -5.99 -1.62 -9.24
C TYR A 67 -7.46 -1.41 -8.88
N ASP A 68 -8.08 -0.28 -9.25
CA ASP A 68 -9.46 0.05 -8.84
C ASP A 68 -10.50 -0.97 -9.32
N PHE A 69 -10.19 -1.71 -10.40
CA PHE A 69 -11.03 -2.81 -10.89
C PHE A 69 -11.20 -3.95 -9.88
N LEU A 70 -10.33 -4.06 -8.87
CA LEU A 70 -10.44 -5.07 -7.82
C LEU A 70 -11.64 -4.80 -6.90
N ALA A 71 -12.05 -3.55 -6.74
CA ALA A 71 -13.17 -3.18 -5.87
C ALA A 71 -14.52 -3.76 -6.32
N VAL A 72 -14.66 -4.10 -7.60
CA VAL A 72 -15.90 -4.67 -8.16
C VAL A 72 -15.85 -6.20 -8.32
N LYS A 73 -14.71 -6.84 -8.02
CA LYS A 73 -14.56 -8.30 -8.11
C LYS A 73 -15.08 -8.97 -6.83
N LYS A 74 -16.17 -9.73 -6.94
CA LYS A 74 -16.86 -10.37 -5.80
C LYS A 74 -15.99 -11.30 -4.94
N ASP A 75 -15.06 -12.03 -5.58
CA ASP A 75 -14.23 -13.03 -4.91
C ASP A 75 -12.89 -12.47 -4.40
N ILE A 76 -12.70 -11.14 -4.46
CA ILE A 76 -11.48 -10.46 -4.05
C ILE A 76 -11.77 -9.50 -2.90
N PHE A 77 -10.94 -9.58 -1.86
CA PHE A 77 -10.83 -8.55 -0.84
C PHE A 77 -9.60 -7.69 -1.14
N HIS A 78 -9.82 -6.45 -1.55
CA HIS A 78 -8.74 -5.53 -1.88
C HIS A 78 -8.22 -4.83 -0.61
N ALA A 79 -6.95 -5.07 -0.28
CA ALA A 79 -6.29 -4.48 0.88
C ALA A 79 -5.27 -3.41 0.46
N GLY A 80 -5.35 -2.23 1.07
CA GLY A 80 -4.35 -1.18 0.88
C GLY A 80 -3.05 -1.44 1.65
N CYS A 81 -1.90 -1.17 1.04
CA CYS A 81 -0.60 -1.34 1.66
C CYS A 81 -0.24 -0.17 2.61
N TRP A 82 -0.09 -0.47 3.91
CA TRP A 82 0.33 0.52 4.92
C TRP A 82 1.70 1.13 4.66
N ALA A 83 2.63 0.39 4.04
CA ALA A 83 3.95 0.91 3.73
C ALA A 83 3.88 2.05 2.70
N HIS A 84 3.07 1.88 1.65
CA HIS A 84 2.83 2.92 0.65
C HIS A 84 2.06 4.10 1.23
N ALA A 85 1.00 3.84 2.02
CA ALA A 85 0.26 4.89 2.71
C ALA A 85 1.18 5.75 3.61
N ARG A 86 2.05 5.11 4.41
CA ARG A 86 3.04 5.79 5.25
C ARG A 86 4.04 6.61 4.44
N ARG A 87 4.55 6.05 3.33
CA ARG A 87 5.54 6.72 2.46
C ARG A 87 4.99 8.03 1.93
N LYS A 88 3.75 8.00 1.43
CA LYS A 88 3.00 9.16 0.96
C LYS A 88 2.95 10.29 2.01
N PHE A 89 2.59 9.97 3.27
CA PHE A 89 2.64 10.95 4.36
C PHE A 89 4.07 11.44 4.65
N ALA A 90 5.06 10.56 4.70
CA ALA A 90 6.45 10.94 4.98
C ALA A 90 7.05 11.86 3.90
N GLU A 91 6.71 11.67 2.63
CA GLU A 91 7.12 12.53 1.52
C GLU A 91 6.48 13.92 1.63
N ALA A 92 5.23 14.01 2.09
CA ALA A 92 4.58 15.29 2.37
C ALA A 92 5.28 16.11 3.46
N VAL A 93 6.03 15.48 4.38
CA VAL A 93 6.89 16.20 5.36
C VAL A 93 8.07 16.89 4.68
N LYS A 94 8.73 16.20 3.73
CA LYS A 94 9.97 16.69 3.10
C LYS A 94 9.78 17.96 2.28
N GLY A 95 8.56 18.21 1.79
CA GLY A 95 8.22 19.42 1.04
C GLY A 95 8.03 20.68 1.88
N ALA A 96 8.07 20.58 3.21
CA ALA A 96 7.86 21.71 4.10
C ALA A 96 9.08 21.92 5.00
N GLY A 97 9.69 23.11 4.91
CA GLY A 97 11.00 23.44 5.48
C GLY A 97 11.21 23.13 6.98
N LYS A 98 12.46 23.29 7.41
CA LYS A 98 13.07 22.80 8.68
C LYS A 98 12.42 23.26 9.99
N GLU A 99 11.46 24.18 9.98
CA GLU A 99 10.77 24.64 11.18
C GLU A 99 9.28 24.25 11.14
N LYS A 100 8.89 23.16 11.82
CA LYS A 100 7.47 22.83 11.95
C LYS A 100 7.06 22.33 13.33
N LYS A 101 6.04 23.01 13.87
CA LYS A 101 5.12 22.48 14.88
C LYS A 101 4.46 21.20 14.35
N PRO A 102 4.08 20.24 15.22
CA PRO A 102 3.38 19.02 14.80
C PRO A 102 2.16 19.36 13.94
N GLY A 103 2.17 18.91 12.69
CA GLY A 103 1.11 19.13 11.71
C GLY A 103 0.24 17.90 11.49
N SER A 104 -0.72 18.01 10.57
CA SER A 104 -1.60 16.89 10.19
C SER A 104 -0.82 15.63 9.77
N VAL A 105 0.35 15.80 9.15
CA VAL A 105 1.19 14.68 8.72
C VAL A 105 1.74 13.91 9.93
N ASP A 106 2.21 14.60 10.97
CA ASP A 106 2.73 13.98 12.20
C ASP A 106 1.64 13.18 12.91
N VAL A 107 0.40 13.69 12.91
CA VAL A 107 -0.76 12.97 13.43
C VAL A 107 -1.00 11.68 12.65
N ALA A 108 -1.03 11.74 11.31
CA ALA A 108 -1.22 10.55 10.46
C ALA A 108 -0.11 9.51 10.66
N LEU A 109 1.16 9.94 10.69
CA LEU A 109 2.29 9.05 10.97
C LEU A 109 2.23 8.46 12.38
N GLY A 110 1.71 9.20 13.36
CA GLY A 110 1.47 8.72 14.72
C GLY A 110 0.41 7.62 14.80
N TYR A 111 -0.68 7.70 14.04
CA TYR A 111 -1.66 6.62 13.92
C TYR A 111 -1.02 5.36 13.33
N ILE A 112 -0.31 5.48 12.21
CA ILE A 112 0.34 4.33 11.54
C ILE A 112 1.40 3.70 12.44
N ARG A 113 2.19 4.52 13.16
CA ARG A 113 3.19 4.03 14.12
C ARG A 113 2.56 3.14 15.19
N ARG A 114 1.45 3.55 15.80
CA ARG A 114 0.76 2.75 16.82
C ARG A 114 0.29 1.39 16.29
N ILE A 115 -0.17 1.34 15.04
CA ILE A 115 -0.54 0.06 14.39
C ILE A 115 0.71 -0.83 14.22
N TYR A 116 1.83 -0.26 13.78
CA TYR A 116 3.08 -1.02 13.64
C TYR A 116 3.65 -1.52 14.97
N GLU A 117 3.48 -0.76 16.04
CA GLU A 117 3.87 -1.18 17.39
C GLU A 117 3.05 -2.40 17.85
N ILE A 118 1.75 -2.46 17.54
CA ILE A 118 0.91 -3.63 17.82
C ILE A 118 1.39 -4.85 17.03
N GLU A 119 1.68 -4.71 15.74
CA GLU A 119 2.20 -5.80 14.90
C GLU A 119 3.56 -6.30 15.41
N THR A 120 4.43 -5.38 15.80
CA THR A 120 5.76 -5.69 16.36
C THR A 120 5.64 -6.46 17.67
N GLU A 121 4.73 -6.04 18.54
CA GLU A 121 4.47 -6.70 19.81
C GLU A 121 3.94 -8.13 19.61
N GLY A 122 2.96 -8.32 18.72
CA GLY A 122 2.44 -9.66 18.40
C GLY A 122 3.52 -10.60 17.87
N LYS A 123 4.44 -10.09 17.03
CA LYS A 123 5.59 -10.85 16.52
C LYS A 123 6.56 -11.21 17.65
N ARG A 124 6.89 -10.24 18.49
CA ARG A 124 7.81 -10.42 19.63
C ARG A 124 7.31 -11.49 20.61
N LEU A 125 5.99 -11.56 20.80
CA LEU A 125 5.35 -12.56 21.66
C LEU A 125 5.08 -13.91 20.97
N GLY A 126 5.43 -14.06 19.69
CA GLY A 126 5.26 -15.33 18.96
C GLY A 126 3.80 -15.72 18.70
N TYR A 127 2.92 -14.74 18.51
CA TYR A 127 1.49 -15.00 18.32
C TYR A 127 1.22 -15.85 17.07
N SER A 128 0.32 -16.83 17.20
CA SER A 128 -0.27 -17.58 16.09
C SER A 128 -1.15 -16.68 15.22
N ALA A 129 -1.53 -17.15 14.04
CA ALA A 129 -2.40 -16.41 13.12
C ALA A 129 -3.74 -15.99 13.78
N VAL A 130 -4.36 -16.88 14.57
CA VAL A 130 -5.61 -16.60 15.29
C VAL A 130 -5.40 -15.51 16.35
N GLN A 131 -4.33 -15.62 17.15
CA GLN A 131 -3.99 -14.61 18.16
C GLN A 131 -3.67 -13.25 17.53
N PHE A 132 -3.07 -13.22 16.33
CA PHE A 132 -2.89 -11.98 15.57
C PHE A 132 -4.22 -11.34 15.19
N VAL A 133 -5.20 -12.12 14.74
CA VAL A 133 -6.53 -11.60 14.41
C VAL A 133 -7.17 -11.00 15.67
N GLU A 134 -7.16 -11.71 16.79
CA GLU A 134 -7.69 -11.20 18.06
C GLU A 134 -6.97 -9.93 18.54
N LEU A 135 -5.64 -9.90 18.46
CA LEU A 135 -4.84 -8.73 18.80
C LEU A 135 -5.22 -7.52 17.94
N ARG A 136 -5.36 -7.72 16.63
CA ARG A 136 -5.75 -6.67 15.68
C ARG A 136 -7.17 -6.17 15.96
N GLN A 137 -8.13 -7.06 16.17
CA GLN A 137 -9.51 -6.67 16.50
C GLN A 137 -9.60 -5.91 17.82
N ARG A 138 -8.84 -6.33 18.84
CA ARG A 138 -8.88 -5.69 20.16
C ARG A 138 -8.12 -4.35 20.20
N LYS A 139 -6.93 -4.28 19.59
CA LYS A 139 -6.02 -3.13 19.74
C LYS A 139 -5.92 -2.26 18.50
N ALA A 140 -5.84 -2.84 17.30
CA ALA A 140 -5.62 -2.08 16.08
C ALA A 140 -6.91 -1.48 15.53
N LYS A 141 -8.04 -2.20 15.61
CA LYS A 141 -9.33 -1.75 15.09
C LYS A 141 -9.79 -0.40 15.69
N PRO A 142 -9.77 -0.17 17.01
CA PRO A 142 -10.16 1.13 17.56
C PRO A 142 -9.28 2.28 17.04
N ILE A 143 -7.98 2.04 16.90
CA ILE A 143 -7.03 3.02 16.36
C ILE A 143 -7.33 3.33 14.89
N LEU A 144 -7.69 2.31 14.10
CA LEU A 144 -8.09 2.47 12.71
C LEU A 144 -9.42 3.23 12.57
N ASP A 145 -10.40 2.92 13.41
CA ASP A 145 -11.70 3.61 13.41
C ASP A 145 -11.51 5.10 13.75
N ASP A 146 -10.66 5.42 14.73
CA ASP A 146 -10.32 6.80 15.08
C ASP A 146 -9.51 7.49 13.98
N PHE A 147 -8.55 6.77 13.37
CA PHE A 147 -7.77 7.31 12.27
C PHE A 147 -8.66 7.63 11.06
N PHE A 148 -9.60 6.75 10.73
CA PHE A 148 -10.57 6.95 9.66
C PHE A 148 -11.43 8.19 9.93
N LYS A 149 -12.02 8.31 11.13
CA LYS A 149 -12.79 9.51 11.52
C LYS A 149 -11.96 10.79 11.39
N TRP A 150 -10.69 10.74 11.79
CA TRP A 150 -9.79 11.88 11.68
C TRP A 150 -9.50 12.21 10.21
N LEU A 151 -9.21 11.22 9.36
CA LEU A 151 -8.98 11.38 7.93
C LEU A 151 -10.22 11.95 7.22
N SER A 152 -11.42 11.45 7.50
CA SER A 152 -12.67 11.94 6.89
C SER A 152 -12.95 13.40 7.25
N LYS A 153 -12.58 13.84 8.46
CA LYS A 153 -12.68 15.26 8.83
C LYS A 153 -11.62 16.11 8.14
N LYS A 154 -10.41 15.56 7.99
CA LYS A 154 -9.28 16.27 7.38
C LYS A 154 -9.38 16.37 5.87
N SER A 155 -9.94 15.39 5.18
CA SER A 155 -10.15 15.40 3.72
C SER A 155 -10.99 16.61 3.28
N LEU A 156 -11.94 17.05 4.11
CA LEU A 156 -12.75 18.25 3.88
C LEU A 156 -11.97 19.58 4.03
N GLN A 157 -10.80 19.54 4.65
CA GLN A 157 -10.00 20.73 4.99
C GLN A 157 -8.74 20.87 4.14
N VAL A 158 -8.36 19.83 3.39
CA VAL A 158 -7.16 19.85 2.53
C VAL A 158 -7.51 20.29 1.13
N VAL A 159 -6.67 21.17 0.56
CA VAL A 159 -6.79 21.57 -0.83
C VAL A 159 -6.51 20.35 -1.71
N PRO A 160 -7.38 19.97 -2.66
CA PRO A 160 -7.26 18.73 -3.43
C PRO A 160 -5.93 18.53 -4.17
N LYS A 161 -5.26 19.62 -4.55
CA LYS A 161 -3.96 19.60 -5.25
C LYS A 161 -2.73 19.70 -4.34
N SER A 162 -2.91 19.78 -3.03
CA SER A 162 -1.79 19.82 -2.08
C SER A 162 -1.18 18.42 -1.91
N LEU A 163 0.07 18.33 -1.42
CA LEU A 163 0.72 17.06 -1.10
C LEU A 163 -0.09 16.18 -0.13
N LEU A 164 -1.01 16.76 0.64
CA LEU A 164 -1.95 16.05 1.50
C LEU A 164 -3.30 15.73 0.85
N GLY A 165 -3.71 16.51 -0.15
CA GLY A 165 -5.00 16.35 -0.85
C GLY A 165 -4.98 15.29 -1.96
N ILE A 166 -3.80 14.90 -2.43
CA ILE A 166 -3.59 13.84 -3.43
C ILE A 166 -3.31 12.46 -2.79
N LEU A 167 -3.37 12.37 -1.46
CA LEU A 167 -3.01 11.16 -0.71
C LEU A 167 -4.10 10.09 -0.76
#